data_AF-A0A3S1S8F0-F1
#
_entry.id   AF-A0A3S1S8F0-F1
#
_cell.length_a   1.000
_cell.length_b   1.000
_cell.length_c   1.000
_cell.angle_alpha   90.00
_cell.angle_beta   90.00
_cell.angle_gamma   90.00
#
_symmetry.space_group_name_H-M   'P 1'
#
loop_
_entity.id
_entity.type
_entity.pdbx_description
1 polymer ?
#
loop_
_entity_poly.entity_id
_entity_poly.type
_entity_poly.pdbx_seq_one_letter_code
_entity_poly.pdbx_strand_id
1 'polypeptide(L)'
;MTRMTAQMRARAHKRMIQRDFPHQVALPFYMCCEENYTQLAEFCSREGLDHQTTSVIAKWPNCKELEYRLYCFRTRQAAETFAIHFEGIHFDPVKDRDGGRINGAWVRRDKWKPIERCGPLSVPRFFRENP
;
A
#
# COMPACT_ATOMS: atom_id res chain seq x y z
N MET A 1 31.60 -16.69 -3.41
CA MET A 1 30.57 -15.62 -3.38
C MET A 1 29.19 -16.25 -3.38
N THR A 2 28.44 -16.18 -2.28
CA THR A 2 27.09 -16.76 -2.19
C THR A 2 26.12 -15.92 -3.02
N ARG A 3 25.51 -16.49 -4.06
CA ARG A 3 24.49 -15.79 -4.86
C ARG A 3 23.23 -15.57 -4.01
N MET A 4 22.80 -14.31 -3.86
CA MET A 4 21.51 -14.00 -3.25
C MET A 4 20.35 -14.46 -4.13
N THR A 5 19.39 -15.16 -3.52
CA THR A 5 18.14 -15.55 -4.19
C THR A 5 17.18 -14.37 -4.30
N ALA A 6 16.20 -14.44 -5.21
CA ALA A 6 15.16 -13.41 -5.35
C ALA A 6 14.38 -13.17 -4.05
N GLN A 7 14.09 -14.23 -3.29
CA GLN A 7 13.43 -14.14 -1.99
C GLN A 7 14.28 -13.39 -0.95
N MET A 8 15.59 -13.63 -0.92
CA MET A 8 16.49 -12.90 -0.02
C MET A 8 16.51 -11.40 -0.35
N ARG A 9 16.54 -11.04 -1.64
CA ARG A 9 16.48 -9.65 -2.09
C ARG A 9 15.16 -8.98 -1.70
N ALA A 10 14.03 -9.64 -1.93
CA ALA A 10 12.71 -9.12 -1.55
C ALA A 10 12.60 -8.88 -0.04
N ARG A 11 13.11 -9.80 0.78
CA ARG A 11 13.13 -9.64 2.24
C ARG A 11 14.04 -8.49 2.69
N ALA A 12 15.22 -8.36 2.08
CA ALA A 12 16.13 -7.25 2.35
C ALA A 12 15.50 -5.90 1.98
N HIS A 13 14.82 -5.83 0.84
CA HIS A 13 14.10 -4.63 0.39
C HIS A 13 13.00 -4.23 1.38
N LYS A 14 12.15 -5.17 1.82
CA LYS A 14 11.12 -4.88 2.83
C LYS A 14 11.72 -4.41 4.17
N ARG A 15 12.87 -4.94 4.58
CA ARG A 15 13.58 -4.47 5.79
C ARG A 15 14.12 -3.05 5.61
N MET A 16 14.68 -2.74 4.45
CA MET A 16 15.13 -1.38 4.11
C MET A 16 13.94 -0.41 4.19
N ILE A 17 12.81 -0.74 3.57
CA ILE A 17 11.59 0.09 3.64
C ILE A 17 11.15 0.32 5.08
N GLN A 18 11.07 -0.73 5.91
CA GLN A 18 10.65 -0.57 7.31
C GLN A 18 11.59 0.33 8.13
N ARG A 19 12.89 0.33 7.80
CA ARG A 19 13.89 1.14 8.49
C ARG A 19 13.88 2.60 8.00
N ASP A 20 13.87 2.79 6.68
CA ASP A 20 14.15 4.08 6.05
C ASP A 20 12.87 4.84 5.65
N PHE A 21 11.74 4.13 5.51
CA PHE A 21 10.43 4.65 5.10
C PHE A 21 9.32 4.09 6.02
N PRO A 22 9.35 4.38 7.33
CA PRO A 22 8.52 3.70 8.32
C PRO A 22 7.04 4.10 8.26
N HIS A 23 6.68 5.22 7.63
CA HIS A 23 5.31 5.73 7.61
C HIS A 23 4.58 5.23 6.38
N GLN A 24 3.63 4.30 6.55
CA GLN A 24 3.00 3.59 5.43
C GLN A 24 1.53 3.96 5.32
N VAL A 25 1.09 4.17 4.08
CA VAL A 25 -0.30 4.43 3.72
C VAL A 25 -0.75 3.41 2.69
N ALA A 26 -1.85 2.72 2.97
CA ALA A 26 -2.40 1.65 2.17
C ALA A 26 -3.51 2.16 1.25
N LEU A 27 -3.39 1.83 -0.04
CA LEU A 27 -4.46 1.97 -1.04
C LEU A 27 -4.76 0.60 -1.65
N PRO A 28 -6.03 0.29 -2.01
CA PRO A 28 -6.34 -0.96 -2.71
C PRO A 28 -5.49 -1.09 -3.98
N PHE A 29 -4.92 -2.27 -4.23
CA PHE A 29 -3.97 -2.45 -5.33
C PHE A 29 -4.59 -2.11 -6.70
N TYR A 30 -5.85 -2.51 -6.91
CA TYR A 30 -6.59 -2.21 -8.14
C TYR A 30 -6.91 -0.71 -8.32
N MET A 31 -6.78 0.11 -7.28
CA MET A 31 -6.88 1.57 -7.40
C MET A 31 -5.56 2.22 -7.85
N CYS A 32 -4.45 1.47 -7.90
CA CYS A 32 -3.11 2.02 -8.10
C CYS A 32 -2.54 1.73 -9.51
N CYS A 33 -3.40 1.54 -10.51
CA CYS A 33 -3.03 1.19 -11.89
C CYS A 33 -3.76 2.09 -12.91
N GLU A 34 -3.43 1.92 -14.19
CA GLU A 34 -4.03 2.66 -15.30
C GLU A 34 -4.01 4.18 -15.09
N GLU A 35 -5.12 4.88 -15.34
CA GLU A 35 -5.23 6.33 -15.18
C GLU A 35 -4.93 6.81 -13.75
N ASN A 36 -5.15 5.97 -12.74
CA ASN A 36 -4.87 6.32 -11.36
C ASN A 36 -3.36 6.31 -11.07
N TYR A 37 -2.58 5.46 -11.76
CA TYR A 37 -1.13 5.43 -11.57
C TYR A 37 -0.50 6.79 -11.93
N THR A 38 -0.93 7.38 -13.04
CA THR A 38 -0.47 8.71 -13.46
C THR A 38 -0.82 9.77 -12.42
N GLN A 39 -2.07 9.78 -11.92
CA GLN A 39 -2.49 10.73 -10.89
C GLN A 39 -1.68 10.60 -9.60
N LEU A 40 -1.41 9.37 -9.16
CA LEU A 40 -0.57 9.08 -7.98
C LEU A 40 0.86 9.59 -8.18
N ALA A 41 1.46 9.32 -9.34
CA ALA A 41 2.81 9.75 -9.67
C ALA A 41 2.95 11.27 -9.78
N GLU A 42 2.00 11.94 -10.44
CA GLU A 42 1.95 13.39 -10.58
C GLU A 42 1.78 14.09 -9.24
N PHE A 43 0.91 13.57 -8.37
CA PHE A 43 0.75 14.10 -7.02
C PHE A 43 2.05 14.01 -6.23
N CYS A 44 2.66 12.82 -6.15
CA CYS A 44 3.91 12.65 -5.41
C CYS A 44 5.03 13.53 -5.97
N SER A 45 5.12 13.69 -7.29
CA SER A 45 6.11 14.56 -7.93
C SER A 45 5.89 16.03 -7.57
N ARG A 46 4.65 16.53 -7.72
CA ARG A 46 4.29 17.92 -7.42
C ARG A 46 4.52 18.29 -5.96
N GLU A 47 4.15 17.40 -5.04
CA GLU A 47 4.30 17.59 -3.60
C GLU A 47 5.72 17.25 -3.09
N GLY A 48 6.63 16.80 -3.97
CA GLY A 48 8.00 16.45 -3.60
C GLY A 48 8.12 15.25 -2.65
N LEU A 49 7.19 14.30 -2.73
CA LEU A 49 7.10 13.15 -1.82
C LEU A 49 7.97 11.98 -2.29
N ASP A 50 9.16 11.87 -1.68
CA ASP A 50 9.99 10.67 -1.80
C ASP A 50 9.31 9.49 -1.08
N HIS A 51 9.18 8.37 -1.80
CA HIS A 51 8.49 7.19 -1.30
C HIS A 51 9.04 5.91 -1.91
N GLN A 52 8.81 4.81 -1.19
CA GLN A 52 8.98 3.45 -1.68
C GLN A 52 7.62 2.76 -1.72
N THR A 53 7.50 1.70 -2.51
CA THR A 53 6.28 0.88 -2.54
C THR A 53 6.54 -0.56 -2.15
N THR A 54 5.56 -1.15 -1.48
CA THR A 54 5.47 -2.60 -1.26
C THR A 54 3.99 -3.00 -1.23
N SER A 55 3.68 -4.25 -0.89
CA SER A 55 2.28 -4.69 -0.78
C SER A 55 2.05 -5.57 0.44
N VAL A 56 0.77 -5.66 0.81
CA VAL A 56 0.26 -6.54 1.86
C VAL A 56 -1.09 -7.10 1.43
N ILE A 57 -1.34 -8.38 1.76
CA ILE A 57 -2.65 -8.99 1.60
C ILE A 57 -3.45 -8.73 2.87
N ALA A 58 -4.56 -8.01 2.74
CA ALA A 58 -5.56 -7.87 3.78
C ALA A 58 -6.53 -9.06 3.74
N LYS A 59 -6.82 -9.65 4.90
CA LYS A 59 -7.73 -10.79 5.05
C LYS A 59 -8.84 -10.45 6.03
N TRP A 60 -10.09 -10.67 5.63
CA TRP A 60 -11.28 -10.44 6.45
C TRP A 60 -11.82 -11.76 7.03
N PRO A 61 -12.65 -11.71 8.10
CA PRO A 61 -13.20 -12.91 8.74
C PRO A 61 -14.06 -13.79 7.81
N ASN A 62 -14.63 -13.22 6.75
CA ASN A 62 -15.41 -13.94 5.75
C ASN A 62 -14.56 -14.58 4.63
N CYS A 63 -13.26 -14.78 4.88
CA CYS A 63 -12.28 -15.29 3.93
C CYS A 63 -12.10 -14.45 2.66
N LYS A 64 -12.64 -13.22 2.61
CA LYS A 64 -12.28 -12.28 1.54
C LYS A 64 -10.85 -11.80 1.75
N GLU A 65 -10.14 -11.69 0.64
CA GLU A 65 -8.78 -11.14 0.61
C GLU A 65 -8.72 -10.00 -0.39
N LEU A 66 -7.88 -9.01 -0.11
CA LEU A 66 -7.59 -7.92 -1.03
C LEU A 66 -6.14 -7.49 -0.88
N GLU A 67 -5.44 -7.35 -1.99
CA GLU A 67 -4.10 -6.77 -1.99
C GLU A 67 -4.19 -5.25 -1.85
N TYR A 68 -3.37 -4.70 -0.96
CA TYR A 68 -3.13 -3.26 -0.84
C TYR A 68 -1.70 -2.94 -1.27
N ARG A 69 -1.55 -1.86 -2.03
CA ARG A 69 -0.25 -1.22 -2.24
C ARG A 69 0.03 -0.28 -1.07
N LEU A 70 1.22 -0.40 -0.51
CA LEU A 70 1.71 0.42 0.59
C LEU A 70 2.64 1.48 0.01
N TYR A 71 2.25 2.75 0.14
CA TYR A 71 3.10 3.91 -0.10
C TYR A 71 3.84 4.25 1.19
N CYS A 72 5.16 4.11 1.15
CA CYS A 72 6.03 4.16 2.33
C CYS A 72 6.86 5.43 2.27
N PHE A 73 6.70 6.30 3.26
CA PHE A 73 7.32 7.61 3.34
C PHE A 73 8.34 7.68 4.47
N ARG A 74 9.35 8.53 4.26
CA ARG A 74 10.40 8.78 5.25
C ARG A 74 9.89 9.61 6.44
N THR A 75 8.95 10.52 6.19
CA THR A 75 8.41 11.41 7.22
C THR A 75 6.92 11.17 7.43
N ARG A 76 6.47 11.39 8.67
CA ARG A 76 5.05 11.32 9.02
C ARG A 76 4.21 12.34 8.24
N GLN A 77 4.73 13.55 8.08
CA GLN A 77 4.07 14.61 7.32
C GLN A 77 3.78 14.21 5.87
N ALA A 78 4.75 13.58 5.19
CA ALA A 78 4.54 13.10 3.82
C ALA A 78 3.44 12.04 3.73
N ALA A 79 3.45 11.09 4.68
CA ALA A 79 2.38 10.09 4.79
C ALA A 79 1.02 10.73 5.06
N GLU A 80 0.94 11.73 5.95
CA GLU A 80 -0.29 12.45 6.27
C GLU A 80 -0.81 13.24 5.06
N THR A 81 0.06 13.97 4.34
CA THR A 81 -0.30 14.68 3.11
C THR A 81 -0.87 13.72 2.07
N PHE A 82 -0.23 12.57 1.87
CA PHE A 82 -0.70 11.55 0.93
C PHE A 82 -2.03 10.92 1.39
N ALA A 83 -2.15 10.57 2.67
CA ALA A 83 -3.35 9.96 3.23
C ALA A 83 -4.56 10.90 3.19
N ILE A 84 -4.36 12.20 3.43
CA ILE A 84 -5.43 13.20 3.33
C ILE A 84 -5.90 13.33 1.87
N HIS A 85 -4.99 13.36 0.91
CA HIS A 85 -5.36 13.54 -0.49
C HIS A 85 -6.06 12.32 -1.08
N PHE A 86 -5.52 11.12 -0.84
CA PHE A 86 -6.04 9.87 -1.43
C PHE A 86 -6.96 9.08 -0.51
N GLU A 87 -7.30 9.62 0.67
CA GLU A 87 -8.09 8.93 1.71
C GLU A 87 -7.49 7.55 2.07
N GLY A 88 -6.16 7.44 2.02
CA GLY A 88 -5.44 6.21 2.27
C GLY A 88 -5.42 5.82 3.75
N ILE A 89 -5.37 4.51 4.01
CA ILE A 89 -5.40 4.00 5.39
C ILE A 89 -3.98 3.93 5.94
N HIS A 90 -3.70 4.59 7.06
CA HIS A 90 -2.43 4.43 7.75
C HIS A 90 -2.19 2.97 8.14
N PHE A 91 -1.01 2.46 7.84
CA PHE A 91 -0.61 1.08 8.08
C PHE A 91 0.59 1.05 9.02
N ASP A 92 0.44 0.39 10.17
CA ASP A 92 1.49 0.14 11.14
C ASP A 92 2.02 -1.30 10.94
N PRO A 93 3.21 -1.49 10.35
CA PRO A 93 3.71 -2.83 10.04
C PRO A 93 3.95 -3.71 11.27
N VAL A 94 4.04 -3.13 12.48
CA VAL A 94 4.20 -3.88 13.74
C VAL A 94 2.84 -4.37 14.25
N LYS A 95 1.80 -3.53 14.17
CA LYS A 95 0.47 -3.84 14.71
C LYS A 95 -0.43 -4.55 13.72
N ASP A 96 -0.37 -4.14 12.44
CA ASP A 96 -1.34 -4.55 11.43
C ASP A 96 -0.97 -5.87 10.77
N ARG A 97 0.31 -6.23 10.72
CA ARG A 97 0.71 -7.56 10.25
C ARG A 97 0.49 -8.61 11.32
N ASP A 98 0.11 -9.82 10.92
CA ASP A 98 0.06 -11.00 11.79
C ASP A 98 1.35 -11.14 12.62
N GLY A 99 1.26 -10.76 13.90
CA GLY A 99 2.38 -10.71 14.84
C GLY A 99 3.57 -9.86 14.40
N GLY A 100 3.37 -8.81 13.59
CA GLY A 100 4.44 -7.95 13.06
C GLY A 100 5.35 -8.64 12.03
N ARG A 101 4.97 -9.82 11.53
CA ARG A 101 5.79 -10.60 10.57
C ARG A 101 5.93 -9.83 9.26
N ILE A 102 7.13 -9.74 8.68
CA ILE A 102 7.41 -9.01 7.42
C ILE A 102 6.52 -9.44 6.24
N ASN A 103 6.12 -10.70 6.19
CA ASN A 103 5.20 -11.25 5.19
C ASN A 103 3.85 -11.66 5.79
N GLY A 104 3.55 -11.21 7.00
CA GLY A 104 2.26 -11.44 7.63
C GLY A 104 1.17 -10.72 6.85
N ALA A 105 0.01 -11.36 6.76
CA ALA A 105 -1.20 -10.74 6.25
C ALA A 105 -1.66 -9.61 7.19
N TRP A 106 -2.39 -8.65 6.64
CA TRP A 106 -3.12 -7.67 7.44
C TRP A 106 -4.47 -8.26 7.86
N VAL A 107 -4.58 -8.66 9.12
CA VAL A 107 -5.80 -9.29 9.64
C VAL A 107 -6.82 -8.19 9.95
N ARG A 108 -7.85 -8.09 9.12
CA ARG A 108 -8.92 -7.11 9.23
C ARG A 108 -9.97 -7.58 10.24
N ARG A 109 -10.49 -6.63 11.02
CA ARG A 109 -11.54 -6.88 12.04
C ARG A 109 -12.89 -6.25 11.65
N ASP A 110 -12.85 -5.32 10.72
CA ASP A 110 -14.02 -4.70 10.10
C ASP A 110 -14.74 -5.68 9.16
N LYS A 111 -15.93 -5.27 8.68
CA LYS A 111 -16.64 -6.00 7.62
C LYS A 111 -16.07 -5.61 6.27
N TRP A 112 -15.84 -6.59 5.40
CA TRP A 112 -15.43 -6.34 4.02
C TRP A 112 -16.52 -5.52 3.31
N LYS A 113 -16.08 -4.51 2.56
CA LYS A 113 -16.91 -3.70 1.66
C LYS A 113 -16.12 -3.42 0.38
N PRO A 114 -16.79 -3.37 -0.79
CA PRO A 114 -16.18 -2.85 -2.01
C PRO A 114 -15.72 -1.41 -1.79
N ILE A 115 -14.55 -1.06 -2.35
CA ILE A 115 -14.03 0.30 -2.33
C ILE A 115 -14.17 0.85 -3.74
N GLU A 116 -15.03 1.85 -3.90
CA GLU A 116 -15.33 2.45 -5.21
C GLU A 116 -14.52 3.73 -5.48
N ARG A 117 -14.05 4.37 -4.41
CA ARG A 117 -13.23 5.58 -4.45
C ARG A 117 -12.19 5.63 -3.33
N CYS A 118 -11.11 6.36 -3.57
CA CYS A 118 -10.07 6.72 -2.60
C CYS A 118 -9.63 8.16 -2.91
N GLY A 119 -10.23 9.16 -2.25
CA GLY A 119 -10.02 10.56 -2.59
C GLY A 119 -10.36 10.84 -4.07
N PRO A 120 -9.43 11.40 -4.86
CA PRO A 120 -9.67 11.67 -6.29
C PRO A 120 -9.69 10.40 -7.15
N LEU A 121 -9.26 9.25 -6.62
CA LEU A 121 -9.21 8.00 -7.37
C LEU A 121 -10.59 7.34 -7.40
N SER A 122 -11.00 6.92 -8.59
CA SER A 122 -12.14 6.01 -8.79
C SER A 122 -11.67 4.66 -9.28
N VAL A 123 -12.52 3.63 -9.22
CA VAL A 123 -12.24 2.34 -9.88
C VAL A 123 -11.79 2.61 -11.33
N PRO A 124 -10.60 2.15 -11.74
CA PRO A 124 -10.13 2.35 -13.10
C PRO A 124 -11.12 1.87 -14.14
N ARG A 125 -11.21 2.58 -15.26
CA ARG A 125 -12.15 2.32 -16.35
C ARG A 125 -12.13 0.86 -16.79
N PHE A 126 -10.95 0.26 -16.90
CA PHE A 126 -10.79 -1.15 -17.28
C PHE A 126 -11.65 -2.08 -16.41
N PHE A 127 -11.61 -1.93 -15.09
CA PHE A 127 -12.40 -2.76 -14.16
C PHE A 127 -13.88 -2.39 -14.12
N ARG A 128 -14.25 -1.15 -14.47
CA ARG A 128 -15.66 -0.74 -14.58
C ARG A 128 -16.32 -1.33 -15.83
N GLU A 129 -15.58 -1.43 -16.92
CA GLU A 129 -16.06 -1.94 -18.21
C GLU A 129 -15.89 -3.47 -18.34
N ASN A 130 -15.08 -4.09 -17.47
CA ASN A 130 -14.81 -5.53 -17.44
C ASN A 130 -14.89 -6.07 -15.98
N PRO A 131 -16.11 -6.21 -15.41
CA PRO A 131 -16.33 -6.59 -14.02
C PRO A 131 -16.08 -8.07 -13.71
#